data_AF-A0A821EMG3-F1
#
_entry.id   AF-A0A821EMG3-F1
#
_cell.length_a   1.000
_cell.length_b   1.000
_cell.length_c   1.000
_cell.angle_alpha   90.00
_cell.angle_beta   90.00
_cell.angle_gamma   90.00
#
_symmetry.space_group_name_H-M   'P 1'
#
loop_
_entity.id
_entity.type
_entity.pdbx_description
1 polymer ?
#
loop_
_entity_poly.entity_id
_entity_poly.type
_entity_poly.pdbx_seq_one_letter_code
_entity_poly.pdbx_strand_id
1 'polypeptide(L)'
;QQYYCQTKNLFINFQYTNKYYQKMLIIIYINDVNDNIPICKNFHTNIQLNENEIQTNIYQIEAFDPDLGENGTITYSLLDYNQYFSINPSTGQIDCIKSIDYEEYSSIDLHIIVSDQGSQIQLQTICTTVHITINDINDNTPQFLLDNYSFTLFSDMPRYSIFGQILAIDFDKNDHLIYSINPNPYITINIHTGYLRLKYNLHRLIDQILNVTVQVSDGLHKNESLVSIYIKSFSDAQQPILLSEQAYGLTINESLSIDSIIINIYRRFQILSTTIDFIEIIHDEIKLPFSIDQQGMMTFFSFLFFLLIKKGF
;
A
#
# COMPACT_ATOMS: atom_id res chain seq x y z
N GLN A 1 -53.42 4.95 -6.83
CA GLN A 1 -54.50 4.95 -5.82
C GLN A 1 -54.36 6.25 -5.02
N GLN A 2 -55.44 6.94 -4.64
CA GLN A 2 -55.31 8.12 -3.77
C GLN A 2 -55.10 7.65 -2.33
N TYR A 3 -53.97 8.02 -1.74
CA TYR A 3 -53.66 7.74 -0.33
C TYR A 3 -54.19 8.89 0.53
N TYR A 4 -54.94 8.54 1.58
CA TYR A 4 -55.50 9.50 2.53
C TYR A 4 -54.84 9.32 3.89
N CYS A 5 -54.18 10.36 4.40
CA CYS A 5 -53.52 10.29 5.71
C CYS A 5 -54.51 10.38 6.87
N GLN A 6 -55.70 10.96 6.65
CA GLN A 6 -56.78 10.97 7.65
C GLN A 6 -58.15 11.13 6.99
N THR A 7 -59.17 10.51 7.61
CA THR A 7 -60.59 10.80 7.33
C THR A 7 -61.24 11.44 8.55
N LYS A 8 -61.97 12.54 8.35
CA LYS A 8 -62.75 13.20 9.42
C LYS A 8 -64.21 13.30 9.05
N ASN A 9 -65.07 12.85 9.96
CA ASN A 9 -66.51 12.94 9.84
C ASN A 9 -67.01 14.16 10.62
N LEU A 10 -67.60 15.12 9.92
CA LEU A 10 -68.27 16.28 10.50
C LEU A 10 -69.77 16.14 10.33
N PHE A 11 -70.51 16.52 11.37
CA PHE A 11 -71.97 16.53 11.34
C PHE A 11 -72.46 17.97 11.42
N ILE A 12 -73.18 18.42 10.39
CA ILE A 12 -73.86 19.72 10.42
C ILE A 12 -75.35 19.48 10.64
N ASN A 13 -75.91 20.19 11.63
CA ASN A 13 -77.33 20.17 11.93
C ASN A 13 -77.97 21.44 11.37
N PHE A 14 -78.87 21.28 10.40
CA PHE A 14 -79.69 22.39 9.90
C PHE A 14 -81.01 22.43 10.67
N GLN A 15 -81.36 23.61 11.21
CA GLN A 15 -82.61 23.85 11.94
C GLN A 15 -83.53 24.73 11.10
N TYR A 16 -84.70 24.20 10.73
CA TYR A 16 -85.77 24.97 10.09
C TYR A 16 -87.01 24.97 11.00
N THR A 17 -87.42 26.15 11.49
CA THR A 17 -88.65 26.38 12.27
C THR A 17 -88.85 25.54 13.54
N ASN A 18 -87.79 25.34 14.36
CA ASN A 18 -87.82 24.60 15.65
C ASN A 18 -88.42 23.17 15.59
N LYS A 19 -88.66 22.59 14.40
CA LYS A 19 -89.39 21.33 14.24
C LYS A 19 -88.75 20.32 13.29
N TYR A 20 -87.77 20.72 12.47
CA TYR A 20 -87.06 19.80 11.56
C TYR A 20 -85.54 19.93 11.76
N TYR A 21 -84.89 18.80 12.05
CA TYR A 21 -83.44 18.65 12.07
C TYR A 21 -83.05 17.79 10.86
N GLN A 22 -82.28 18.35 9.93
CA GLN A 22 -81.60 17.55 8.91
C GLN A 22 -80.12 17.43 9.30
N LYS A 23 -79.67 16.20 9.54
CA LYS A 23 -78.27 15.89 9.83
C LYS A 23 -77.57 15.54 8.53
N MET A 24 -76.57 16.34 8.14
CA MET A 24 -75.71 16.06 6.99
C MET A 24 -74.37 15.54 7.50
N LEU A 25 -73.90 14.41 6.95
CA LEU A 25 -72.54 13.91 7.15
C LEU A 25 -71.63 14.51 6.07
N ILE A 26 -70.58 15.18 6.49
CA ILE A 26 -69.48 15.61 5.63
C ILE A 26 -68.29 14.72 5.94
N ILE A 27 -67.78 14.04 4.91
CA ILE A 27 -66.55 13.25 4.97
C ILE A 27 -65.44 14.12 4.37
N ILE A 28 -64.46 14.47 5.19
CA ILE A 28 -63.25 15.14 4.73
C ILE A 28 -62.17 14.09 4.53
N TYR A 29 -61.62 14.09 3.32
CA TYR A 29 -60.45 13.31 2.95
C TYR A 29 -59.22 14.24 2.96
N ILE A 30 -58.20 13.89 3.75
CA ILE A 30 -56.91 14.58 3.71
C ILE A 30 -55.97 13.76 2.83
N ASN A 31 -55.53 14.34 1.72
CA ASN A 31 -54.60 13.68 0.80
C ASN A 31 -53.18 13.76 1.35
N ASP A 32 -52.44 12.69 1.12
CA ASP A 32 -51.00 12.66 1.36
C ASP A 32 -50.25 13.54 0.34
N VAL A 33 -49.19 14.21 0.77
CA VAL A 33 -48.28 15.00 -0.05
C VAL A 33 -46.87 14.59 0.34
N ASN A 34 -45.98 14.45 -0.65
CA ASN A 34 -44.57 14.12 -0.40
C ASN A 34 -43.85 15.30 0.28
N ASP A 35 -43.92 15.38 1.60
CA ASP A 35 -43.40 16.49 2.41
C ASP A 35 -42.39 16.05 3.47
N ASN A 36 -42.13 14.74 3.57
CA ASN A 36 -41.10 14.19 4.42
C ASN A 36 -39.91 13.69 3.60
N ILE A 37 -38.71 14.01 4.07
CA ILE A 37 -37.46 13.56 3.45
C ILE A 37 -37.08 12.20 4.07
N PRO A 38 -36.61 11.21 3.29
CA PRO A 38 -36.17 9.92 3.84
C PRO A 38 -35.07 10.07 4.90
N ILE A 39 -35.19 9.32 6.00
CA ILE A 39 -34.29 9.39 7.16
C ILE A 39 -33.48 8.09 7.25
N CYS A 40 -32.16 8.19 7.10
CA CYS A 40 -31.24 7.06 7.27
C CYS A 40 -31.13 6.61 8.74
N LYS A 41 -31.00 5.30 8.96
CA LYS A 41 -30.82 4.62 10.24
C LYS A 41 -29.56 3.75 10.22
N ASN A 42 -29.06 3.42 11.41
CA ASN A 42 -27.90 2.55 11.65
C ASN A 42 -26.66 2.94 10.84
N PHE A 43 -25.75 3.64 11.50
CA PHE A 43 -24.51 4.12 10.92
C PHE A 43 -23.36 3.26 11.46
N HIS A 44 -23.23 2.00 11.01
CA HIS A 44 -21.93 1.34 11.16
C HIS A 44 -20.99 2.03 10.18
N THR A 45 -20.00 2.70 10.73
CA THR A 45 -19.11 3.53 9.95
C THR A 45 -17.91 2.76 9.44
N ASN A 46 -17.55 1.60 10.01
CA ASN A 46 -16.37 0.86 9.60
C ASN A 46 -16.68 -0.63 9.39
N ILE A 47 -16.56 -1.09 8.14
CA ILE A 47 -16.68 -2.49 7.72
C ILE A 47 -15.29 -2.98 7.36
N GLN A 48 -14.94 -4.18 7.79
CA GLN A 48 -13.68 -4.81 7.40
C GLN A 48 -13.96 -5.92 6.39
N LEU A 49 -13.24 -5.89 5.27
CA LEU A 49 -13.26 -6.95 4.26
C LEU A 49 -11.85 -7.49 4.09
N ASN A 50 -11.73 -8.77 3.80
CA ASN A 50 -10.47 -9.31 3.33
C ASN A 50 -10.30 -8.98 1.85
N GLU A 51 -9.07 -8.71 1.45
CA GLU A 51 -8.77 -8.58 0.03
C GLU A 51 -8.97 -9.90 -0.73
N ASN A 52 -8.92 -9.85 -2.06
CA ASN A 52 -9.02 -11.02 -2.94
C ASN A 52 -10.32 -11.84 -2.80
N GLU A 53 -11.31 -11.34 -2.05
CA GLU A 53 -12.58 -11.99 -1.81
C GLU A 53 -13.76 -11.16 -2.32
N ILE A 54 -14.74 -11.86 -2.89
CA ILE A 54 -16.08 -11.31 -3.20
C ILE A 54 -16.99 -11.71 -2.04
N GLN A 55 -17.72 -10.74 -1.49
CA GLN A 55 -18.56 -10.98 -0.33
C GLN A 55 -19.95 -10.36 -0.54
N THR A 56 -20.98 -11.16 -0.28
CA THR A 56 -22.37 -10.71 -0.32
C THR A 56 -22.85 -10.31 1.06
N ASN A 57 -23.78 -9.37 1.09
CA ASN A 57 -24.39 -8.81 2.27
C ASN A 57 -23.35 -8.31 3.29
N ILE A 58 -22.40 -7.50 2.82
CA ILE A 58 -21.37 -6.91 3.68
C ILE A 58 -21.98 -5.90 4.64
N TYR A 59 -23.08 -5.27 4.23
CA TYR A 59 -23.82 -4.32 5.03
C TYR A 59 -25.24 -4.16 4.50
N GLN A 60 -26.15 -3.73 5.36
CA GLN A 60 -27.50 -3.36 4.96
C GLN A 60 -27.86 -2.02 5.58
N ILE A 61 -28.16 -1.05 4.72
CA ILE A 61 -28.62 0.26 5.15
C ILE A 61 -30.12 0.21 5.36
N GLU A 62 -30.54 0.84 6.44
CA GLU A 62 -31.95 1.06 6.72
C GLU A 62 -32.26 2.54 6.60
N ALA A 63 -33.41 2.85 6.00
CA ALA A 63 -33.97 4.18 6.04
C ALA A 63 -35.48 4.10 6.28
N PHE A 64 -36.07 5.23 6.63
CA PHE A 64 -37.50 5.35 6.90
C PHE A 64 -38.04 6.67 6.39
N ASP A 65 -39.21 6.61 5.78
CA ASP A 65 -39.99 7.77 5.34
C ASP A 65 -41.41 7.64 5.89
N PRO A 66 -41.94 8.66 6.60
CA PRO A 66 -43.26 8.60 7.21
C PRO A 66 -44.42 8.84 6.22
N ASP A 67 -44.17 9.19 4.96
CA ASP A 67 -45.23 9.43 3.96
C ASP A 67 -45.93 8.13 3.53
N LEU A 68 -47.09 8.25 2.88
CA LEU A 68 -47.93 7.10 2.53
C LEU A 68 -47.75 6.66 1.07
N GLY A 69 -47.73 5.35 0.85
CA GLY A 69 -47.63 4.79 -0.50
C GLY A 69 -46.29 5.10 -1.16
N GLU A 70 -46.29 5.53 -2.42
CA GLU A 70 -45.06 5.84 -3.18
C GLU A 70 -44.26 6.99 -2.55
N ASN A 71 -44.93 7.96 -1.91
CA ASN A 71 -44.28 9.07 -1.21
C ASN A 71 -43.39 8.56 -0.06
N GLY A 72 -43.78 7.47 0.62
CA GLY A 72 -42.94 6.84 1.66
C GLY A 72 -42.12 5.64 1.18
N THR A 73 -42.16 5.31 -0.12
CA THR A 73 -41.47 4.12 -0.66
C THR A 73 -40.02 4.45 -0.96
N ILE A 74 -39.11 3.76 -0.29
CA ILE A 74 -37.69 4.07 -0.32
C ILE A 74 -36.97 3.31 -1.42
N THR A 75 -36.01 3.99 -2.04
CA THR A 75 -35.00 3.45 -2.95
C THR A 75 -33.59 3.82 -2.51
N TYR A 76 -32.65 2.89 -2.72
CA TYR A 76 -31.25 3.06 -2.35
C TYR A 76 -30.35 3.11 -3.60
N SER A 77 -29.33 3.96 -3.58
CA SER A 77 -28.31 4.02 -4.64
C SER A 77 -26.96 4.49 -4.10
N LEU A 78 -25.90 4.18 -4.83
CA LEU A 78 -24.58 4.78 -4.57
C LEU A 78 -24.53 6.17 -5.22
N LEU A 79 -24.00 7.16 -4.51
CA LEU A 79 -23.80 8.52 -5.04
C LEU A 79 -22.85 8.50 -6.24
N ASP A 80 -21.73 7.81 -6.08
CA ASP A 80 -20.70 7.67 -7.09
C ASP A 80 -20.69 6.25 -7.65
N TYR A 81 -20.39 6.14 -8.94
CA TYR A 81 -20.15 4.84 -9.54
C TYR A 81 -18.96 4.16 -8.85
N ASN A 82 -19.18 2.92 -8.40
CA ASN A 82 -18.14 2.10 -7.84
C ASN A 82 -18.14 0.73 -8.54
N GLN A 83 -16.96 0.28 -8.99
CA GLN A 83 -16.82 -0.99 -9.70
C GLN A 83 -16.74 -2.21 -8.76
N TYR A 84 -16.45 -1.99 -7.47
CA TYR A 84 -16.27 -3.03 -6.46
C TYR A 84 -17.54 -3.29 -5.66
N PHE A 85 -18.41 -2.28 -5.51
CA PHE A 85 -19.60 -2.36 -4.68
C PHE A 85 -20.88 -2.15 -5.48
N SER A 86 -21.93 -2.87 -5.08
CA SER A 86 -23.29 -2.64 -5.57
C SER A 86 -24.25 -2.55 -4.40
N ILE A 87 -25.34 -1.80 -4.57
CA ILE A 87 -26.41 -1.70 -3.59
C ILE A 87 -27.73 -2.15 -4.21
N ASN A 88 -28.48 -2.99 -3.50
CA ASN A 88 -29.81 -3.38 -3.89
C ASN A 88 -30.77 -2.20 -3.67
N PRO A 89 -31.46 -1.71 -4.72
CA PRO A 89 -32.26 -0.50 -4.63
C PRO A 89 -33.52 -0.65 -3.78
N SER A 90 -33.97 -1.88 -3.47
CA SER A 90 -35.16 -2.12 -2.67
C SER A 90 -34.85 -2.50 -1.22
N THR A 91 -33.72 -3.18 -0.98
CA THR A 91 -33.39 -3.69 0.36
C THR A 91 -32.31 -2.89 1.09
N GLY A 92 -31.54 -2.06 0.37
CA GLY A 92 -30.38 -1.35 0.93
C GLY A 92 -29.18 -2.25 1.23
N GLN A 93 -29.23 -3.52 0.80
CA GLN A 93 -28.11 -4.46 0.94
C GLN A 93 -26.95 -4.05 0.02
N ILE A 94 -25.76 -3.95 0.59
CA ILE A 94 -24.51 -3.71 -0.11
C ILE A 94 -23.78 -5.04 -0.29
N ASP A 95 -23.31 -5.28 -1.50
CA ASP A 95 -22.47 -6.42 -1.86
C ASP A 95 -21.12 -5.93 -2.41
N CYS A 96 -20.04 -6.61 -2.04
CA CYS A 96 -18.75 -6.52 -2.73
C CYS A 96 -18.81 -7.49 -3.92
N ILE A 97 -18.89 -6.95 -5.14
CA ILE A 97 -19.13 -7.69 -6.39
C ILE A 97 -17.85 -8.01 -7.18
N LYS A 98 -16.72 -7.44 -6.76
CA LYS A 98 -15.40 -7.66 -7.37
C LYS A 98 -14.36 -7.67 -6.25
N SER A 99 -13.37 -8.56 -6.35
CA SER A 99 -12.25 -8.56 -5.43
C SER A 99 -11.52 -7.21 -5.45
N ILE A 100 -11.06 -6.81 -4.27
CA ILE A 100 -10.25 -5.62 -4.04
C ILE A 100 -8.87 -6.11 -3.65
N ASP A 101 -7.85 -5.45 -4.17
CA ASP A 101 -6.43 -5.67 -3.89
C ASP A 101 -5.99 -4.63 -2.86
N TYR A 102 -5.40 -5.06 -1.74
CA TYR A 102 -5.03 -4.16 -0.66
C TYR A 102 -3.95 -3.15 -1.11
N GLU A 103 -2.99 -3.60 -1.93
CA GLU A 103 -1.93 -2.79 -2.53
C GLU A 103 -2.47 -1.68 -3.43
N GLU A 104 -3.63 -1.90 -4.09
CA GLU A 104 -4.32 -0.88 -4.88
C GLU A 104 -5.15 0.07 -3.99
N TYR A 105 -5.95 -0.49 -3.07
CA TYR A 105 -6.83 0.27 -2.18
C TYR A 105 -6.94 -0.33 -0.78
N SER A 106 -6.23 0.25 0.19
CA SER A 106 -6.33 -0.15 1.61
C SER A 106 -7.64 0.29 2.30
N SER A 107 -8.38 1.24 1.72
CA SER A 107 -9.69 1.67 2.22
C SER A 107 -10.54 2.34 1.15
N ILE A 108 -11.87 2.19 1.25
CA ILE A 108 -12.84 2.79 0.33
C ILE A 108 -13.99 3.40 1.12
N ASP A 109 -14.39 4.62 0.74
CA ASP A 109 -15.53 5.32 1.31
C ASP A 109 -16.72 5.23 0.36
N LEU A 110 -17.86 4.75 0.87
CA LEU A 110 -19.11 4.71 0.13
C LEU A 110 -20.07 5.78 0.63
N HIS A 111 -20.60 6.55 -0.30
CA HIS A 111 -21.68 7.50 -0.09
C HIS A 111 -22.98 6.92 -0.64
N ILE A 112 -23.98 6.75 0.23
CA ILE A 112 -25.27 6.18 -0.16
C ILE A 112 -26.31 7.28 -0.19
N ILE A 113 -27.09 7.30 -1.28
CA ILE A 113 -28.28 8.11 -1.42
C ILE A 113 -29.50 7.24 -1.13
N VAL A 114 -30.43 7.83 -0.41
CA VAL A 114 -31.77 7.29 -0.19
C VAL A 114 -32.77 8.27 -0.77
N SER A 115 -33.66 7.80 -1.63
CA SER A 115 -34.71 8.61 -2.26
C SER A 115 -36.06 7.96 -2.06
N ASP A 116 -37.10 8.78 -1.86
CA ASP A 116 -38.48 8.32 -1.99
C ASP A 116 -38.87 8.07 -3.47
N GLN A 117 -40.13 7.65 -3.70
CA GLN A 117 -40.73 7.52 -5.03
C GLN A 117 -41.84 8.56 -5.27
N GLY A 118 -41.72 9.76 -4.67
CA GLY A 118 -42.68 10.84 -4.83
C GLY A 118 -42.97 11.18 -6.30
N SER A 119 -44.24 11.08 -6.71
CA SER A 119 -44.65 11.15 -8.12
C SER A 119 -44.46 12.53 -8.79
N GLN A 120 -44.40 13.62 -8.01
CA GLN A 120 -44.19 14.99 -8.51
C GLN A 120 -42.78 15.50 -8.22
N ILE A 121 -42.33 15.30 -6.99
CA ILE A 121 -41.01 15.71 -6.51
C ILE A 121 -40.50 14.53 -5.70
N GLN A 122 -39.32 14.04 -6.04
CA GLN A 122 -38.62 13.05 -5.23
C GLN A 122 -37.73 13.78 -4.23
N LEU A 123 -37.81 13.38 -2.96
CA LEU A 123 -36.93 13.89 -1.91
C LEU A 123 -35.87 12.84 -1.60
N GLN A 124 -34.63 13.33 -1.41
CA GLN A 124 -33.46 12.48 -1.25
C GLN A 124 -32.55 12.96 -0.11
N THR A 125 -31.91 12.00 0.54
CA THR A 125 -30.93 12.21 1.61
C THR A 125 -29.66 11.44 1.29
N ILE A 126 -28.51 12.06 1.55
CA ILE A 126 -27.22 11.36 1.57
C ILE A 126 -27.04 10.81 2.99
N CYS A 127 -26.96 9.48 3.12
CA CYS A 127 -26.64 8.84 4.39
C CYS A 127 -25.18 9.10 4.79
N THR A 128 -24.81 8.74 6.02
CA THR A 128 -23.42 8.78 6.46
C THR A 128 -22.50 8.00 5.50
N THR A 129 -21.24 8.38 5.44
CA THR A 129 -20.19 7.61 4.79
C THR A 129 -20.01 6.25 5.46
N VAL A 130 -20.05 5.19 4.66
CA VAL A 130 -19.65 3.84 5.09
C VAL A 130 -18.18 3.68 4.72
N HIS A 131 -17.31 3.65 5.72
CA HIS A 131 -15.89 3.39 5.54
C HIS A 131 -15.65 1.88 5.48
N ILE A 132 -14.93 1.44 4.46
CA ILE A 132 -14.56 0.05 4.27
C ILE A 132 -13.04 -0.03 4.36
N THR A 133 -12.52 -0.77 5.34
CA THR A 133 -11.10 -1.07 5.46
C THR A 133 -10.83 -2.45 4.87
N ILE A 134 -9.81 -2.54 4.02
CA ILE A 134 -9.36 -3.80 3.45
C ILE A 134 -8.27 -4.37 4.36
N ASN A 135 -8.43 -5.62 4.75
CA ASN A 135 -7.44 -6.39 5.49
C ASN A 135 -6.46 -7.00 4.49
N ASP A 136 -5.20 -6.61 4.67
CA ASP A 136 -4.04 -7.18 4.00
C ASP A 136 -3.90 -8.68 4.30
N ILE A 137 -3.71 -9.46 3.24
CA ILE A 137 -3.37 -10.87 3.20
C ILE A 137 -2.00 -10.94 2.56
N ASN A 138 -1.09 -11.70 3.15
CA ASN A 138 0.20 -11.96 2.50
C ASN A 138 -0.04 -12.79 1.23
N ASP A 139 -0.09 -12.14 0.07
CA ASP A 139 -0.34 -12.70 -1.25
C ASP A 139 0.71 -12.27 -2.28
N ASN A 140 1.54 -11.29 -1.93
CA ASN A 140 2.71 -10.91 -2.71
C ASN A 140 3.91 -11.80 -2.37
N THR A 141 4.75 -12.03 -3.38
CA THR A 141 5.97 -12.83 -3.21
C THR A 141 7.17 -11.88 -3.10
N PRO A 142 8.08 -12.08 -2.13
CA PRO A 142 9.22 -11.19 -1.99
C PRO A 142 10.08 -11.17 -3.26
N GLN A 143 10.56 -10.00 -3.66
CA GLN A 143 11.35 -9.83 -4.88
C GLN A 143 12.71 -9.23 -4.58
N PHE A 144 13.77 -9.90 -5.03
CA PHE A 144 15.10 -9.31 -5.03
C PHE A 144 15.15 -8.11 -5.98
N LEU A 145 15.93 -7.09 -5.62
CA LEU A 145 16.09 -5.90 -6.45
C LEU A 145 16.79 -6.17 -7.80
N LEU A 146 17.51 -7.28 -7.92
CA LEU A 146 18.20 -7.72 -9.14
C LEU A 146 17.94 -9.21 -9.36
N ASP A 147 17.79 -9.61 -10.62
CA ASP A 147 17.64 -11.02 -11.01
C ASP A 147 18.87 -11.84 -10.64
N ASN A 148 20.06 -11.25 -10.84
CA ASN A 148 21.34 -11.86 -10.53
C ASN A 148 22.30 -10.83 -9.94
N TYR A 149 23.06 -11.24 -8.93
CA TYR A 149 24.09 -10.41 -8.30
C TYR A 149 25.47 -10.87 -8.74
N SER A 150 26.41 -9.92 -8.81
CA SER A 150 27.81 -10.25 -9.04
C SER A 150 28.73 -9.48 -8.11
N PHE A 151 29.71 -10.18 -7.53
CA PHE A 151 30.74 -9.58 -6.68
C PHE A 151 32.12 -10.02 -7.16
N THR A 152 33.11 -9.15 -7.03
CA THR A 152 34.52 -9.52 -7.19
C THR A 152 35.20 -9.45 -5.84
N LEU A 153 35.76 -10.56 -5.39
CA LEU A 153 36.51 -10.67 -4.13
C LEU A 153 37.97 -10.96 -4.40
N PHE A 154 38.82 -10.44 -3.53
CA PHE A 154 40.25 -10.73 -3.58
C PHE A 154 40.61 -11.90 -2.68
N SER A 155 41.54 -12.72 -3.13
CA SER A 155 41.90 -13.96 -2.44
C SER A 155 42.49 -13.74 -1.04
N ASP A 156 43.03 -12.55 -0.78
CA ASP A 156 43.61 -12.10 0.48
C ASP A 156 42.62 -11.34 1.39
N MET A 157 41.34 -11.27 1.02
CA MET A 157 40.33 -10.62 1.85
C MET A 157 40.28 -11.22 3.26
N PRO A 158 40.26 -10.37 4.31
CA PRO A 158 40.20 -10.83 5.69
C PRO A 158 38.95 -11.67 5.95
N ARG A 159 39.10 -12.70 6.78
CA ARG A 159 37.96 -13.49 7.29
C ARG A 159 36.97 -12.55 7.99
N TYR A 160 35.68 -12.80 7.81
CA TYR A 160 34.57 -12.02 8.38
C TYR A 160 34.38 -10.61 7.82
N SER A 161 35.10 -10.26 6.75
CA SER A 161 34.80 -9.05 5.97
C SER A 161 33.39 -9.13 5.36
N ILE A 162 32.69 -8.00 5.42
CA ILE A 162 31.45 -7.77 4.67
C ILE A 162 31.87 -7.28 3.28
N PHE A 163 31.26 -7.83 2.24
CA PHE A 163 31.62 -7.50 0.85
C PHE A 163 30.44 -7.07 -0.01
N GLY A 164 29.22 -7.20 0.50
CA GLY A 164 28.02 -6.83 -0.23
C GLY A 164 26.78 -6.95 0.63
N GLN A 165 25.68 -6.45 0.10
CA GLN A 165 24.34 -6.60 0.65
C GLN A 165 23.42 -6.98 -0.49
N ILE A 166 22.46 -7.84 -0.21
CA ILE A 166 21.38 -8.18 -1.12
C ILE A 166 20.08 -7.74 -0.47
N LEU A 167 19.23 -7.10 -1.26
CA LEU A 167 17.98 -6.54 -0.80
C LEU A 167 16.82 -7.13 -1.59
N ALA A 168 15.72 -7.31 -0.89
CA ALA A 168 14.43 -7.67 -1.44
C ALA A 168 13.35 -6.73 -0.90
N ILE A 169 12.27 -6.64 -1.65
CA ILE A 169 11.06 -5.90 -1.31
C ILE A 169 9.87 -6.85 -1.37
N ASP A 170 8.88 -6.57 -0.54
CA ASP A 170 7.55 -7.15 -0.61
C ASP A 170 6.54 -6.00 -0.52
N PHE A 171 5.39 -6.16 -1.18
CA PHE A 171 4.35 -5.14 -1.21
C PHE A 171 3.32 -5.31 -0.10
N ASP A 172 3.24 -6.50 0.52
CA ASP A 172 2.36 -6.78 1.65
C ASP A 172 2.66 -5.87 2.86
N LYS A 173 1.65 -5.61 3.69
CA LYS A 173 1.80 -4.75 4.86
C LYS A 173 2.63 -5.41 5.98
N ASN A 174 3.59 -4.65 6.51
CA ASN A 174 4.41 -5.01 7.69
C ASN A 174 5.19 -6.31 7.52
N ASP A 175 5.58 -6.64 6.29
CA ASP A 175 6.21 -7.91 6.02
C ASP A 175 7.61 -8.07 6.67
N HIS A 176 7.96 -9.31 7.02
CA HIS A 176 9.15 -9.68 7.77
C HIS A 176 10.07 -10.59 6.96
N LEU A 177 10.87 -9.96 6.10
CA LEU A 177 11.78 -10.66 5.21
C LEU A 177 12.96 -11.33 5.94
N ILE A 178 13.10 -12.63 5.67
CA ILE A 178 14.19 -13.48 6.17
C ILE A 178 15.03 -13.95 4.98
N TYR A 179 16.31 -13.58 5.03
CA TYR A 179 17.30 -13.99 4.05
C TYR A 179 17.97 -15.31 4.44
N SER A 180 18.25 -16.13 3.45
CA SER A 180 19.05 -17.35 3.61
C SER A 180 19.93 -17.56 2.39
N ILE A 181 20.94 -18.40 2.55
CA ILE A 181 21.88 -18.75 1.48
C ILE A 181 22.00 -20.27 1.45
N ASN A 182 22.06 -20.84 0.25
CA ASN A 182 22.32 -22.25 0.10
C ASN A 182 23.62 -22.66 0.82
N PRO A 183 23.72 -23.88 1.36
CA PRO A 183 24.88 -24.30 2.14
C PRO A 183 26.20 -24.06 1.39
N ASN A 184 27.00 -23.10 1.87
CA ASN A 184 28.29 -22.74 1.29
C ASN A 184 29.35 -22.62 2.41
N PRO A 185 30.56 -23.18 2.24
CA PRO A 185 31.59 -23.10 3.26
C PRO A 185 32.18 -21.69 3.43
N TYR A 186 32.25 -20.88 2.38
CA TYR A 186 32.98 -19.61 2.33
C TYR A 186 32.15 -18.38 2.66
N ILE A 187 30.81 -18.43 2.51
CA ILE A 187 29.96 -17.23 2.57
C ILE A 187 28.80 -17.46 3.53
N THR A 188 28.43 -16.40 4.23
CA THR A 188 27.25 -16.33 5.09
C THR A 188 26.46 -15.08 4.75
N ILE A 189 25.14 -15.15 4.91
CA ILE A 189 24.23 -14.00 4.81
C ILE A 189 23.65 -13.69 6.18
N ASN A 190 23.49 -12.40 6.51
CA ASN A 190 22.73 -11.99 7.67
C ASN A 190 21.23 -12.09 7.36
N ILE A 191 20.50 -12.82 8.20
CA ILE A 191 19.11 -13.20 7.96
C ILE A 191 18.12 -12.03 7.94
N HIS A 192 18.45 -10.88 8.53
CA HIS A 192 17.53 -9.72 8.61
C HIS A 192 17.96 -8.56 7.72
N THR A 193 19.24 -8.47 7.38
CA THR A 193 19.80 -7.31 6.66
C THR A 193 20.29 -7.67 5.27
N GLY A 194 20.42 -8.95 4.93
CA GLY A 194 20.94 -9.39 3.64
C GLY A 194 22.43 -9.12 3.42
N TYR A 195 23.17 -8.68 4.46
CA TYR A 195 24.63 -8.49 4.36
C TYR A 195 25.35 -9.82 4.14
N LEU A 196 26.18 -9.87 3.10
CA LEU A 196 27.05 -10.99 2.78
C LEU A 196 28.41 -10.83 3.44
N ARG A 197 28.86 -11.89 4.11
CA ARG A 197 30.10 -11.94 4.87
C ARG A 197 30.91 -13.18 4.54
N LEU A 198 32.23 -13.01 4.48
CA LEU A 198 33.19 -14.07 4.26
C LEU A 198 33.41 -14.91 5.54
N LYS A 199 33.31 -16.24 5.43
CA LYS A 199 33.53 -17.19 6.53
C LYS A 199 34.95 -17.77 6.54
N TYR A 200 35.60 -17.94 5.39
CA TYR A 200 36.97 -18.44 5.28
C TYR A 200 37.74 -17.72 4.18
N ASN A 201 39.06 -17.80 4.25
CA ASN A 201 39.96 -17.22 3.26
C ASN A 201 39.80 -17.89 1.87
N LEU A 202 40.03 -17.11 0.81
CA LEU A 202 39.76 -17.47 -0.58
C LEU A 202 41.03 -17.84 -1.39
N HIS A 203 42.22 -17.93 -0.78
CA HIS A 203 43.50 -18.20 -1.47
C HIS A 203 43.48 -19.43 -2.39
N ARG A 204 42.67 -20.46 -2.07
CA ARG A 204 42.58 -21.69 -2.87
C ARG A 204 41.62 -21.60 -4.06
N LEU A 205 40.95 -20.47 -4.22
CA LEU A 205 39.87 -20.28 -5.19
C LEU A 205 40.21 -19.17 -6.20
N ILE A 206 41.47 -18.78 -6.34
CA ILE A 206 41.92 -17.78 -7.33
C ILE A 206 41.49 -18.23 -8.73
N ASP A 207 40.97 -17.28 -9.52
CA ASP A 207 40.43 -17.45 -10.87
C ASP A 207 39.23 -18.39 -10.97
N GLN A 208 38.58 -18.67 -9.84
CA GLN A 208 37.34 -19.43 -9.79
C GLN A 208 36.14 -18.51 -9.62
N ILE A 209 34.99 -19.01 -10.06
CA ILE A 209 33.68 -18.38 -9.85
C ILE A 209 32.92 -19.22 -8.84
N LEU A 210 32.55 -18.61 -7.72
CA LEU A 210 31.69 -19.22 -6.73
C LEU A 210 30.25 -18.75 -6.97
N ASN A 211 29.40 -19.70 -7.36
CA ASN A 211 27.98 -19.45 -7.54
C ASN A 211 27.23 -19.88 -6.28
N VAL A 212 26.48 -18.96 -5.67
CA VAL A 212 25.61 -19.22 -4.52
C VAL A 212 24.21 -18.76 -4.84
N THR A 213 23.22 -19.47 -4.31
CA THR A 213 21.82 -19.11 -4.43
C THR A 213 21.40 -18.52 -3.10
N VAL A 214 20.93 -17.29 -3.14
CA VAL A 214 20.30 -16.64 -1.98
C VAL A 214 18.80 -16.75 -2.11
N GLN A 215 18.12 -16.86 -0.97
CA GLN A 215 16.68 -16.94 -0.88
C GLN A 215 16.18 -15.88 0.10
N VAL A 216 15.06 -15.25 -0.24
CA VAL A 216 14.29 -14.40 0.67
C VAL A 216 12.93 -15.04 0.87
N SER A 217 12.39 -14.94 2.08
CA SER A 217 11.05 -15.42 2.43
C SER A 217 10.43 -14.51 3.49
N ASP A 218 9.14 -14.28 3.35
CA ASP A 218 8.24 -13.63 4.32
C ASP A 218 7.65 -14.64 5.35
N GLY A 219 7.89 -15.94 5.13
CA GLY A 219 7.33 -17.04 5.90
C GLY A 219 6.27 -17.87 5.16
N LEU A 220 5.64 -17.33 4.12
CA LEU A 220 4.66 -18.00 3.26
C LEU A 220 5.18 -18.17 1.83
N HIS A 221 5.56 -17.07 1.20
CA HIS A 221 6.19 -17.01 -0.11
C HIS A 221 7.71 -16.94 -0.01
N LYS A 222 8.36 -17.22 -1.14
CA LYS A 222 9.82 -17.22 -1.23
C LYS A 222 10.30 -16.99 -2.65
N ASN A 223 11.47 -16.38 -2.76
CA ASN A 223 12.13 -16.12 -4.03
C ASN A 223 13.63 -16.38 -3.92
N GLU A 224 14.25 -16.72 -5.04
CA GLU A 224 15.66 -17.12 -5.13
C GLU A 224 16.38 -16.29 -6.20
N SER A 225 17.63 -15.90 -5.92
CA SER A 225 18.50 -15.22 -6.89
C SER A 225 19.90 -15.82 -6.88
N LEU A 226 20.54 -15.83 -8.05
CA LEU A 226 21.91 -16.29 -8.20
C LEU A 226 22.89 -15.16 -7.90
N VAL A 227 23.92 -15.48 -7.12
CA VAL A 227 25.04 -14.60 -6.83
C VAL A 227 26.32 -15.23 -7.37
N SER A 228 26.92 -14.59 -8.36
CA SER A 228 28.19 -15.02 -8.96
C SER A 228 29.36 -14.23 -8.37
N ILE A 229 30.32 -14.93 -7.79
CA ILE A 229 31.42 -14.32 -7.06
C ILE A 229 32.73 -14.68 -7.74
N TYR A 230 33.33 -13.68 -8.37
CA TYR A 230 34.60 -13.79 -9.08
C TYR A 230 35.75 -13.58 -8.09
N ILE A 231 36.64 -14.57 -8.01
CA ILE A 231 37.74 -14.52 -7.05
C ILE A 231 39.04 -14.25 -7.81
N LYS A 232 39.67 -13.11 -7.52
CA LYS A 232 40.90 -12.67 -8.22
C LYS A 232 42.09 -12.66 -7.28
N SER A 233 43.29 -12.80 -7.85
CA SER A 233 44.51 -12.50 -7.11
C SER A 233 44.68 -10.98 -6.97
N PHE A 234 45.29 -10.54 -5.86
CA PHE A 234 45.57 -9.11 -5.67
C PHE A 234 46.54 -8.56 -6.73
N SER A 235 47.45 -9.38 -7.26
CA SER A 235 48.37 -9.01 -8.34
C SER A 235 47.67 -8.72 -9.67
N ASP A 236 46.51 -9.33 -9.95
CA ASP A 236 45.76 -9.06 -11.19
C ASP A 236 45.10 -7.68 -11.20
N ALA A 237 44.94 -7.04 -10.04
CA ALA A 237 44.47 -5.66 -9.91
C ALA A 237 45.56 -4.61 -10.19
N GLN A 238 46.81 -5.05 -10.43
CA GLN A 238 47.97 -4.17 -10.69
C GLN A 238 48.28 -3.96 -12.18
N GLN A 239 47.53 -4.57 -13.11
CA GLN A 239 47.53 -4.00 -14.46
C GLN A 239 46.88 -2.61 -14.35
N PRO A 240 47.45 -1.56 -14.96
CA PRO A 240 46.83 -0.24 -14.93
C PRO A 240 45.39 -0.44 -15.38
N ILE A 241 44.46 -0.08 -14.52
CA ILE A 241 43.07 0.10 -14.90
C ILE A 241 43.14 1.18 -15.98
N LEU A 242 43.28 0.77 -17.25
CA LEU A 242 42.61 1.48 -18.32
C LEU A 242 41.19 1.56 -17.79
N LEU A 243 40.74 2.77 -17.42
CA LEU A 243 39.36 3.05 -17.10
C LEU A 243 38.53 2.71 -18.34
N SER A 244 38.28 1.43 -18.56
CA SER A 244 37.24 0.94 -19.44
C SER A 244 35.95 1.14 -18.66
N GLU A 245 35.44 2.36 -18.69
CA GLU A 245 34.02 2.74 -18.56
C GLU A 245 33.12 1.86 -17.68
N GLN A 246 33.59 1.39 -16.52
CA GLN A 246 32.75 0.72 -15.54
C GLN A 246 32.48 1.71 -14.43
N ALA A 247 31.49 2.56 -14.69
CA ALA A 247 30.80 3.25 -13.60
C ALA A 247 30.29 2.19 -12.63
N TYR A 248 30.69 2.28 -11.36
CA TYR A 248 30.00 1.56 -10.30
C TYR A 248 28.64 2.24 -10.11
N GLY A 249 27.62 1.73 -10.79
CA GLY A 249 26.24 2.12 -10.54
C GLY A 249 25.82 1.57 -9.19
N LEU A 250 25.79 2.42 -8.16
CA LEU A 250 25.23 2.10 -6.86
C LEU A 250 23.81 2.65 -6.80
N THR A 251 22.82 1.75 -6.77
CA THR A 251 21.43 2.14 -6.50
C THR A 251 21.23 2.15 -4.99
N ILE A 252 21.06 3.34 -4.43
CA ILE A 252 20.94 3.59 -2.99
C ILE A 252 19.46 3.94 -2.73
N ASN A 253 18.82 3.23 -1.80
CA ASN A 253 17.43 3.49 -1.44
C ASN A 253 17.32 4.76 -0.57
N GLU A 254 16.30 5.58 -0.78
CA GLU A 254 16.02 6.78 0.02
C GLU A 254 15.68 6.47 1.49
N SER A 255 15.37 5.21 1.83
CA SER A 255 15.07 4.76 3.20
C SER A 255 16.30 4.40 4.04
N LEU A 256 17.53 4.50 3.50
CA LEU A 256 18.76 4.15 4.22
C LEU A 256 18.97 5.02 5.46
N SER A 257 19.19 4.37 6.61
CA SER A 257 19.48 5.09 7.85
C SER A 257 20.82 5.82 7.78
N ILE A 258 20.92 6.94 8.49
CA ILE A 258 22.18 7.64 8.70
C ILE A 258 23.22 6.64 9.27
N ASP A 259 24.47 6.76 8.81
CA ASP A 259 25.62 5.89 9.11
C ASP A 259 25.60 4.49 8.48
N SER A 260 24.65 4.22 7.56
CA SER A 260 24.67 3.00 6.76
C SER A 260 25.97 2.89 5.94
N ILE A 261 26.63 1.74 6.03
CA ILE A 261 27.80 1.41 5.21
C ILE A 261 27.28 1.04 3.82
N ILE A 262 27.54 1.91 2.84
CA ILE A 262 27.07 1.75 1.46
C ILE A 262 28.01 0.81 0.70
N ILE A 263 29.31 1.02 0.84
CA ILE A 263 30.34 0.18 0.24
C ILE A 263 31.65 0.34 1.03
N ASN A 264 32.42 -0.74 1.12
CA ASN A 264 33.79 -0.69 1.61
C ASN A 264 34.74 -0.84 0.41
N ILE A 265 35.33 0.27 -0.02
CA ILE A 265 36.27 0.30 -1.15
C ILE A 265 37.66 -0.02 -0.61
N TYR A 266 38.07 -1.28 -0.69
CA TYR A 266 39.44 -1.65 -0.36
C TYR A 266 40.41 -1.08 -1.40
N ARG A 267 41.18 -0.06 -1.01
CA ARG A 267 42.37 0.39 -1.76
C ARG A 267 43.63 0.05 -0.97
N ARG A 268 44.49 -0.80 -1.54
CA ARG A 268 45.86 -1.00 -1.06
C ARG A 268 46.80 -0.67 -2.20
N PHE A 269 47.63 0.36 -2.03
CA PHE A 269 48.71 0.67 -2.96
C PHE A 269 49.99 -0.03 -2.49
N GLN A 270 50.75 -0.60 -3.44
CA GLN A 270 52.10 -1.05 -3.16
C GLN A 270 53.03 0.18 -3.16
N ILE A 271 53.43 0.60 -1.96
CA ILE A 271 54.28 1.79 -1.76
C ILE A 271 55.73 1.38 -2.01
N LEU A 272 56.31 1.81 -3.14
CA LEU A 272 57.75 2.11 -3.20
C LEU A 272 57.90 3.59 -2.88
N SER A 273 58.40 3.88 -1.67
CA SER A 273 58.77 5.19 -1.12
C SER A 273 57.66 6.25 -0.90
N THR A 274 57.43 6.49 0.40
CA THR A 274 57.08 7.75 1.08
C THR A 274 55.83 8.53 0.67
N THR A 275 54.85 8.48 1.60
CA THR A 275 53.83 9.48 1.95
C THR A 275 52.96 10.03 0.82
N ILE A 276 51.68 9.65 0.84
CA ILE A 276 50.62 10.50 0.31
C ILE A 276 49.61 10.71 1.42
N ASP A 277 49.49 11.99 1.81
CA ASP A 277 48.41 12.52 2.59
C ASP A 277 47.23 12.82 1.63
N PHE A 278 46.04 12.36 2.00
CA PHE A 278 44.72 12.69 1.46
C PHE A 278 44.22 12.01 0.17
N ILE A 279 42.98 11.51 0.25
CA ILE A 279 42.10 11.22 -0.88
C ILE A 279 41.52 12.56 -1.31
N GLU A 280 41.89 13.08 -2.47
CA GLU A 280 41.25 14.26 -3.04
C GLU A 280 39.97 13.83 -3.77
N ILE A 281 38.83 14.28 -3.27
CA ILE A 281 37.54 14.09 -3.93
C ILE A 281 37.31 15.28 -4.85
N ILE A 282 37.55 15.10 -6.15
CA ILE A 282 37.17 16.08 -7.16
C ILE A 282 35.64 15.96 -7.32
N HIS A 283 34.92 16.94 -6.79
CA HIS A 283 33.49 17.08 -7.06
C HIS A 283 33.33 18.11 -8.18
N ASP A 284 32.50 17.77 -9.16
CA ASP A 284 31.86 18.77 -9.99
C ASP A 284 30.82 19.49 -9.11
N GLU A 285 31.26 20.58 -8.48
CA GLU A 285 30.51 21.68 -7.84
C GLU A 285 29.43 21.40 -6.77
N ILE A 286 29.14 20.16 -6.37
CA ILE A 286 28.06 19.88 -5.41
C ILE A 286 28.50 18.89 -4.32
N LYS A 287 28.46 19.31 -3.03
CA LYS A 287 28.72 18.44 -1.87
C LYS A 287 27.66 17.33 -1.78
N LEU A 288 28.05 16.08 -2.05
CA LEU A 288 27.20 14.89 -1.95
C LEU A 288 27.00 14.47 -0.46
N PRO A 289 25.91 13.73 -0.11
CA PRO A 289 25.58 13.34 1.28
C PRO A 289 26.40 12.15 1.83
N PHE A 290 27.59 11.92 1.27
CA PHE A 290 28.43 10.76 1.57
C PHE A 290 29.76 11.23 2.14
N SER A 291 30.34 10.43 3.03
CA SER A 291 31.73 10.57 3.44
C SER A 291 32.47 9.27 3.13
N ILE A 292 33.74 9.37 2.74
CA ILE A 292 34.63 8.23 2.63
C ILE A 292 35.76 8.45 3.61
N ASP A 293 35.98 7.52 4.53
CA ASP A 293 37.08 7.61 5.46
C ASP A 293 38.44 7.27 4.79
N GLN A 294 39.55 7.47 5.51
CA GLN A 294 40.88 7.15 5.01
C GLN A 294 41.11 5.65 4.74
N GLN A 295 40.17 4.78 5.14
CA GLN A 295 40.19 3.34 4.90
C GLN A 295 39.30 2.92 3.71
N GLY A 296 38.62 3.87 3.06
CA GLY A 296 37.74 3.62 1.92
C GLY A 296 36.30 3.26 2.29
N MET A 297 35.89 3.46 3.54
CA MET A 297 34.52 3.20 3.99
C MET A 297 33.61 4.35 3.60
N MET A 298 32.70 4.10 2.65
CA MET A 298 31.67 5.07 2.28
C MET A 298 30.47 4.96 3.22
N THR A 299 30.13 6.07 3.84
CA THR A 299 29.10 6.21 4.87
C THR A 299 28.12 7.30 4.48
N PHE A 300 26.85 7.05 4.73
CA PHE A 300 25.79 8.01 4.49
C PHE A 300 25.63 8.95 5.68
N PHE A 301 25.75 10.27 5.47
CA PHE A 301 25.82 11.23 6.59
C PHE A 301 24.73 12.31 6.59
N SER A 302 23.84 12.40 5.59
CA SER A 302 22.76 13.41 5.62
C SER A 302 21.54 13.11 4.74
N PHE A 303 20.35 13.18 5.36
CA PHE A 303 19.03 13.05 4.74
C PHE A 303 18.55 14.33 4.01
N LEU A 304 19.11 15.50 4.34
CA LEU A 304 18.61 16.80 3.87
C LEU A 304 18.76 17.00 2.35
N PHE A 305 19.64 16.22 1.71
CA PHE A 305 20.04 16.38 0.31
C PHE A 305 19.08 15.69 -0.67
N PHE A 306 18.47 14.57 -0.29
CA PHE A 306 17.48 13.86 -1.12
C PHE A 306 16.22 14.71 -1.33
N LEU A 307 15.85 15.51 -0.33
CA LEU A 307 14.69 16.42 -0.38
C LEU A 307 14.89 17.60 -1.36
N LEU A 308 16.14 18.01 -1.63
CA LEU A 308 16.46 19.05 -2.61
C LEU A 308 16.39 18.50 -4.04
N ILE A 309 16.90 17.29 -4.27
CA ILE A 309 16.86 16.61 -5.58
C ILE A 309 15.40 16.28 -5.97
N LYS A 310 14.56 15.81 -5.04
CA LYS A 310 13.14 15.50 -5.30
C LYS A 310 12.30 16.76 -5.57
N LYS A 311 12.79 17.96 -5.19
CA LYS A 311 12.13 19.26 -5.41
C LYS A 311 12.69 20.05 -6.60
N GLY A 312 13.70 19.54 -7.31
CA GLY A 312 14.25 20.19 -8.50
C GLY A 312 14.94 21.54 -8.24
N PHE A 313 15.64 21.68 -7.10
CA PHE A 313 16.54 22.80 -6.82
C PHE A 313 17.99 22.41 -7.12
#